data_AF-A0A956BRL5-F1
#
_entry.id   AF-A0A956BRL5-F1
#
_cell.length_a   1.000
_cell.length_b   1.000
_cell.length_c   1.000
_cell.angle_alpha   90.00
_cell.angle_beta   90.00
_cell.angle_gamma   90.00
#
_symmetry.space_group_name_H-M   'P 1'
#
loop_
_entity.id
_entity.type
_entity.pdbx_description
1 polymer ?
#
loop_
_entity_poly.entity_id
_entity_poly.type
_entity_poly.pdbx_seq_one_letter_code
_entity_poly.pdbx_strand_id
1 'polypeptide(L)'
;MTARRHTPRGFAPLARSADSRAHARRTRPRSAQGDPREKGIALIIAITAITILSVLLADLHETTGAAFATSAQERDSLRAEYMAKSGLNLTRLLVANEPAIRQVVLPIYQAMVGRPPPQLPVWTYADLLLRPFCRNDRAGQAAREQAEADGEPAEVPFDFGTTQGLDGTPGRCEIVALAENSKINVNQPLNLTGDDARRSVAMQVFAMVGGYQQPSPFDPLFGRQDADGQFSSRQDIVSGMIDWWDGDTDQTTFDPGAGTVDNQGSEDNPYRRFDDPYDPKNAPFDSLEELRLLRGVGDDFWATFIEPRQDDPEARAVTIYGSGSVNPNEAPPEVLLARVCSIIPQQTLCTDPGEAAKFIQLTNTARSIIQVPFFTRSSDFLNFLEGRGGSRDLYPMLRGFLGEDNPLLFTPVTIPQTARADLDRSFVTAARILTIRVTGSSGRARVRLNTVMNFHDRWTPPPPNGGSMPGLGIFHYYRVD
;
A
#
# COMPACT_ATOMS: atom_id res chain seq x y z
N MET A 1 -14.64 -7.49 -78.06
CA MET A 1 -13.35 -7.60 -78.76
C MET A 1 -12.42 -8.48 -77.93
N THR A 2 -12.39 -9.79 -78.24
CA THR A 2 -11.20 -10.59 -78.60
C THR A 2 -10.14 -10.71 -77.49
N ALA A 3 -10.09 -11.81 -76.71
CA ALA A 3 -9.44 -13.11 -77.02
C ALA A 3 -7.90 -12.95 -77.17
N ARG A 4 -6.99 -13.71 -76.53
CA ARG A 4 -6.88 -15.18 -76.41
C ARG A 4 -5.67 -15.53 -75.52
N ARG A 5 -5.70 -16.72 -74.92
CA ARG A 5 -4.58 -17.46 -74.30
C ARG A 5 -3.42 -17.73 -75.29
N HIS A 6 -2.18 -17.82 -74.79
CA HIS A 6 -1.19 -18.80 -75.28
C HIS A 6 0.01 -18.96 -74.32
N THR A 7 0.15 -20.18 -73.76
CA THR A 7 1.44 -20.85 -73.52
C THR A 7 1.76 -21.70 -74.77
N PRO A 8 3.03 -21.96 -75.09
CA PRO A 8 3.51 -23.34 -74.88
C PRO A 8 4.99 -23.51 -74.50
N ARG A 9 5.25 -24.72 -74.00
CA ARG A 9 6.54 -25.38 -73.77
C ARG A 9 7.27 -25.73 -75.09
N GLY A 10 8.59 -25.90 -75.03
CA GLY A 10 9.40 -26.66 -76.00
C GLY A 10 10.90 -26.41 -75.80
N PHE A 11 11.63 -27.29 -75.12
CA PHE A 11 12.47 -28.37 -75.67
C PHE A 11 13.70 -27.90 -76.46
N ALA A 12 14.89 -28.28 -75.97
CA ALA A 12 16.11 -28.40 -76.77
C ALA A 12 16.76 -29.78 -76.53
N PRO A 13 17.27 -30.47 -77.57
CA PRO A 13 17.59 -31.89 -77.56
C PRO A 13 19.10 -32.16 -77.47
N LEU A 14 19.48 -33.36 -77.03
CA LEU A 14 20.75 -33.98 -77.40
C LEU A 14 20.47 -35.42 -77.83
N ALA A 15 20.67 -35.67 -79.12
CA ALA A 15 20.69 -36.99 -79.73
C ALA A 15 22.10 -37.28 -80.24
N ARG A 16 22.61 -38.48 -79.93
CA ARG A 16 23.46 -39.32 -80.79
C ARG A 16 23.55 -40.69 -80.10
N SER A 17 23.05 -41.75 -80.76
CA SER A 17 23.82 -42.65 -81.66
C SER A 17 24.69 -43.62 -80.84
N ALA A 18 24.65 -44.95 -80.94
CA ALA A 18 24.13 -45.85 -81.95
C ALA A 18 23.91 -47.25 -81.35
N ASP A 19 23.26 -48.10 -82.15
CA ASP A 19 23.06 -49.54 -82.09
C ASP A 19 24.06 -50.40 -81.31
N SER A 20 23.54 -51.44 -80.65
CA SER A 20 23.90 -52.84 -80.94
C SER A 20 22.94 -53.81 -80.23
N ARG A 21 22.21 -54.60 -81.03
CA ARG A 21 21.44 -55.77 -80.59
C ARG A 21 22.38 -56.91 -80.21
N ALA A 22 22.19 -57.51 -79.04
CA ALA A 22 22.60 -58.89 -78.79
C ALA A 22 21.67 -59.56 -77.77
N HIS A 23 21.04 -60.64 -78.20
CA HIS A 23 20.27 -61.56 -77.37
C HIS A 23 21.17 -62.21 -76.32
N ALA A 24 20.76 -62.16 -75.04
CA ALA A 24 21.23 -63.09 -74.03
C ALA A 24 20.10 -63.47 -73.07
N ARG A 25 20.07 -64.76 -72.76
CA ARG A 25 19.02 -65.54 -72.12
C ARG A 25 18.70 -65.12 -70.68
N ARG A 26 17.43 -65.39 -70.32
CA ARG A 26 16.90 -65.68 -68.98
C ARG A 26 17.96 -66.15 -67.96
N THR A 27 18.06 -65.42 -66.86
CA THR A 27 18.24 -65.98 -65.51
C THR A 27 17.57 -65.05 -64.51
N ARG A 28 16.45 -65.50 -63.92
CA ARG A 28 15.88 -64.91 -62.71
C ARG A 28 16.93 -65.02 -61.60
N PRO A 29 17.33 -63.93 -60.91
CA PRO A 29 18.04 -64.10 -59.65
C PRO A 29 17.01 -64.62 -58.64
N ARG A 30 17.34 -65.77 -58.05
CA ARG A 30 16.63 -66.36 -56.92
C ARG A 30 16.53 -65.30 -55.84
N SER A 31 15.32 -65.08 -55.33
CA SER A 31 15.11 -64.37 -54.07
C SER A 31 16.02 -65.01 -53.02
N ALA A 32 17.02 -64.26 -52.56
CA ALA A 32 17.70 -64.56 -51.31
C ALA A 32 16.62 -64.47 -50.23
N GLN A 33 16.09 -65.63 -49.88
CA GLN A 33 15.14 -65.81 -48.79
C GLN A 33 15.97 -65.58 -47.52
N GLY A 34 16.07 -64.32 -47.09
CA GLY A 34 16.74 -63.94 -45.86
C GLY A 34 16.17 -64.75 -44.70
N ASP A 35 17.09 -65.34 -43.93
CA ASP A 35 16.80 -66.22 -42.80
C ASP A 35 15.80 -65.53 -41.84
N PRO A 36 14.67 -66.17 -41.46
CA PRO A 36 13.69 -65.58 -40.53
C PRO A 36 14.29 -65.12 -39.19
N ARG A 37 15.50 -65.56 -38.84
CA ARG A 37 16.27 -65.10 -37.67
C ARG A 37 16.78 -63.65 -37.78
N GLU A 38 17.10 -63.15 -38.98
CA GLU A 38 17.57 -61.78 -39.18
C GLU A 38 16.47 -60.73 -38.97
N LYS A 39 15.21 -61.10 -39.25
CA LYS A 39 14.03 -60.23 -39.06
C LYS A 39 13.69 -59.99 -37.58
N GLY A 40 13.93 -60.98 -36.73
CA GLY A 40 13.73 -60.84 -35.28
C GLY A 40 14.76 -59.92 -34.63
N ILE A 41 16.03 -60.01 -35.05
CA ILE A 41 17.11 -59.16 -34.55
C ILE A 41 16.91 -57.71 -34.99
N ALA A 42 16.53 -57.48 -36.26
CA ALA A 42 16.23 -56.14 -36.76
C ALA A 42 15.07 -55.46 -35.99
N LEU A 43 14.03 -56.22 -35.63
CA LEU A 43 12.90 -55.70 -34.84
C LEU A 43 13.32 -55.34 -33.41
N ILE A 44 14.14 -56.18 -32.77
CA ILE A 44 14.66 -55.90 -31.42
C ILE A 44 15.56 -54.66 -31.44
N ILE A 45 16.44 -54.51 -32.44
CA ILE A 45 17.27 -53.31 -32.62
C ILE A 45 16.40 -52.07 -32.84
N ALA A 46 15.34 -52.17 -33.64
CA ALA A 46 14.43 -51.05 -33.89
C ALA A 46 13.64 -50.65 -32.62
N ILE A 47 13.09 -51.61 -31.88
CA ILE A 47 12.35 -51.33 -30.64
C ILE A 47 13.29 -50.76 -29.59
N THR A 48 14.48 -51.34 -29.39
CA THR A 48 15.47 -50.82 -28.45
C THR A 48 15.91 -49.40 -28.83
N ALA A 49 16.18 -49.14 -30.10
CA ALA A 49 16.51 -47.80 -30.58
C ALA A 49 15.37 -46.80 -30.36
N ILE A 50 14.12 -47.17 -30.64
CA ILE A 50 12.95 -46.31 -30.38
C ILE A 50 12.79 -46.07 -28.88
N THR A 51 12.92 -47.10 -28.03
CA THR A 51 12.80 -46.92 -26.58
C THR A 51 13.87 -45.98 -26.03
N ILE A 52 15.12 -46.10 -26.49
CA ILE A 52 16.21 -45.19 -26.10
C ILE A 52 15.91 -43.76 -26.59
N LEU A 53 15.48 -43.61 -27.84
CA LEU A 53 15.12 -42.29 -28.40
C LEU A 53 13.93 -41.65 -27.67
N SER A 54 12.92 -42.44 -27.29
CA SER A 54 11.77 -41.96 -26.54
C SER A 54 12.17 -41.48 -25.14
N VAL A 55 13.05 -42.21 -24.45
CA VAL A 55 13.59 -41.79 -23.15
C VAL A 55 14.40 -40.50 -23.28
N LEU A 56 15.27 -40.40 -24.29
CA LEU A 56 16.05 -39.18 -24.56
C LEU A 56 15.16 -37.98 -24.90
N LEU A 57 14.10 -38.19 -25.68
CA LEU A 57 13.14 -37.14 -26.02
C LEU A 57 12.35 -36.67 -24.78
N ALA A 58 11.97 -37.60 -23.90
CA ALA A 58 11.29 -37.27 -22.65
C ALA A 58 12.18 -36.43 -21.72
N ASP A 59 13.44 -36.86 -21.54
CA ASP A 59 14.45 -36.13 -20.74
C ASP A 59 14.73 -34.73 -21.33
N LEU A 60 14.87 -34.62 -22.66
CA LEU A 60 15.02 -33.33 -23.31
C LEU A 60 13.79 -32.44 -23.10
N HIS A 61 12.58 -32.98 -23.23
CA HIS A 61 11.35 -32.21 -23.05
C HIS A 61 11.19 -31.71 -21.60
N GLU A 62 11.53 -32.54 -20.61
CA GLU A 62 11.49 -32.17 -19.20
C GLU A 62 12.53 -31.10 -18.87
N THR A 63 13.79 -31.32 -19.26
CA THR A 63 14.90 -30.39 -18.98
C THR A 63 14.74 -29.05 -19.70
N THR A 64 14.35 -29.06 -20.98
CA THR A 64 14.11 -27.82 -21.73
C THR A 64 12.85 -27.10 -21.26
N GLY A 65 11.79 -27.83 -20.91
CA GLY A 65 10.57 -27.26 -20.36
C GLY A 65 10.81 -26.58 -19.01
N ALA A 66 11.54 -27.24 -18.11
CA ALA A 66 11.93 -26.68 -16.82
C ALA A 66 12.84 -25.46 -16.99
N ALA A 67 13.87 -25.54 -17.83
CA ALA A 67 14.76 -24.40 -18.10
C ALA A 67 13.99 -23.20 -18.69
N PHE A 68 13.10 -23.45 -19.65
CA PHE A 68 12.25 -22.41 -20.22
C PHE A 68 11.33 -21.76 -19.18
N ALA A 69 10.70 -22.57 -18.32
CA ALA A 69 9.82 -22.06 -17.26
C ALA A 69 10.59 -21.18 -16.26
N THR A 70 11.78 -21.60 -15.84
CA THR A 70 12.64 -20.81 -14.94
C THR A 70 13.08 -19.49 -15.59
N SER A 71 13.59 -19.53 -16.84
CA SER A 71 14.00 -18.31 -17.54
C SER A 71 12.83 -17.35 -17.82
N ALA A 72 11.64 -17.89 -18.10
CA ALA A 72 10.43 -17.08 -18.24
C ALA A 72 10.05 -16.42 -16.91
N GLN A 73 10.11 -17.15 -15.79
CA GLN A 73 9.82 -16.61 -14.46
C GLN A 73 10.84 -15.56 -14.02
N GLU A 74 12.14 -15.75 -14.25
CA GLU A 74 13.17 -14.75 -13.95
C GLU A 74 12.96 -13.47 -14.74
N ARG A 75 12.72 -13.58 -16.05
CA ARG A 75 12.41 -12.44 -16.92
C ARG A 75 11.16 -11.70 -16.44
N ASP A 76 10.09 -12.44 -16.14
CA ASP A 76 8.81 -11.86 -15.73
C ASP A 76 8.91 -11.24 -14.32
N SER A 77 9.72 -11.82 -13.41
CA SER A 77 10.03 -11.25 -12.10
C SER A 77 10.79 -9.93 -12.22
N LEU A 78 11.82 -9.87 -13.07
CA LEU A 78 12.53 -8.62 -13.34
C LEU A 78 11.59 -7.55 -13.92
N ARG A 79 10.72 -7.92 -14.88
CA ARG A 79 9.71 -7.00 -15.42
C ARG A 79 8.77 -6.50 -14.34
N ALA A 80 8.27 -7.38 -13.48
CA ALA A 80 7.40 -7.01 -12.36
C ALA A 80 8.10 -6.02 -11.41
N GLU A 81 9.35 -6.27 -11.05
CA GLU A 81 10.13 -5.37 -10.19
C GLU A 81 10.32 -3.98 -10.84
N TYR A 82 10.66 -3.91 -12.13
CA TYR A 82 10.80 -2.64 -12.85
C TYR A 82 9.46 -1.92 -13.02
N MET A 83 8.35 -2.64 -13.19
CA MET A 83 7.01 -2.02 -13.16
C MET A 83 6.70 -1.41 -11.79
N ALA A 84 7.04 -2.11 -10.70
CA ALA A 84 6.86 -1.56 -9.35
C ALA A 84 7.74 -0.32 -9.12
N LYS A 85 9.00 -0.36 -9.54
CA LYS A 85 9.93 0.80 -9.49
C LYS A 85 9.41 1.97 -10.32
N SER A 86 8.79 1.70 -11.46
CA SER A 86 8.21 2.73 -12.33
C SER A 86 7.02 3.40 -11.66
N GLY A 87 6.07 2.62 -11.12
CA GLY A 87 4.94 3.14 -10.35
C GLY A 87 5.38 3.98 -9.14
N LEU A 88 6.42 3.56 -8.42
CA LEU A 88 6.98 4.30 -7.29
C LEU A 88 7.57 5.66 -7.74
N ASN A 89 8.39 5.66 -8.78
CA ASN A 89 9.00 6.90 -9.29
C ASN A 89 7.97 7.86 -9.90
N LEU A 90 6.95 7.35 -10.57
CA LEU A 90 5.84 8.16 -11.07
C LEU A 90 5.02 8.75 -9.90
N THR A 91 4.78 7.99 -8.84
CA THR A 91 4.10 8.50 -7.64
C THR A 91 4.90 9.62 -6.99
N ARG A 92 6.22 9.48 -6.88
CA ARG A 92 7.11 10.54 -6.40
C ARG A 92 7.03 11.82 -7.22
N LEU A 93 7.02 11.67 -8.55
CA LEU A 93 6.87 12.79 -9.47
C LEU A 93 5.50 13.47 -9.31
N LEU A 94 4.43 12.67 -9.13
CA LEU A 94 3.08 13.18 -8.89
C LEU A 94 3.02 14.02 -7.60
N VAL A 95 3.58 13.50 -6.50
CA VAL A 95 3.66 14.22 -5.22
C VAL A 95 4.47 15.51 -5.37
N ALA A 96 5.61 15.46 -6.06
CA ALA A 96 6.46 16.64 -6.30
C ALA A 96 5.74 17.73 -7.12
N ASN A 97 4.81 17.36 -8.00
CA ASN A 97 4.03 18.28 -8.82
C ASN A 97 2.72 18.76 -8.17
N GLU A 98 2.40 18.30 -6.95
CA GLU A 98 1.21 18.74 -6.21
C GLU A 98 1.08 20.27 -6.14
N PRO A 99 2.14 21.06 -5.88
CA PRO A 99 1.99 22.50 -5.78
C PRO A 99 1.48 23.14 -7.07
N ALA A 100 1.87 22.61 -8.24
CA ALA A 100 1.39 23.08 -9.54
C ALA A 100 -0.07 22.69 -9.76
N ILE A 101 -0.45 21.44 -9.44
CA ILE A 101 -1.83 20.95 -9.52
C ILE A 101 -2.76 21.81 -8.65
N ARG A 102 -2.30 22.15 -7.44
CA ARG A 102 -3.03 22.99 -6.49
C ARG A 102 -3.33 24.38 -7.03
N GLN A 103 -2.41 24.97 -7.79
CA GLN A 103 -2.64 26.28 -8.43
C GLN A 103 -3.71 26.22 -9.52
N VAL A 104 -3.77 25.11 -10.27
CA VAL A 104 -4.78 24.92 -11.33
C VAL A 104 -6.19 24.88 -10.74
N VAL A 105 -6.38 24.17 -9.62
CA VAL A 105 -7.70 24.02 -8.99
C VAL A 105 -8.08 25.16 -8.06
N LEU A 106 -7.15 26.07 -7.74
CA LEU A 106 -7.33 27.18 -6.80
C LEU A 106 -8.63 27.99 -7.05
N PRO A 107 -8.95 28.44 -8.29
CA PRO A 107 -10.14 29.27 -8.51
C PRO A 107 -11.44 28.52 -8.22
N ILE A 108 -11.52 27.26 -8.64
CA ILE A 108 -12.69 26.39 -8.44
C ILE A 108 -12.86 26.08 -6.95
N TYR A 109 -11.76 25.74 -6.28
CA TYR A 109 -11.77 25.44 -4.85
C TYR A 109 -12.17 26.67 -4.02
N GLN A 110 -11.65 27.86 -4.34
CA GLN A 110 -12.03 29.11 -3.67
C GLN A 110 -13.51 29.46 -3.88
N ALA A 111 -14.05 29.21 -5.08
CA ALA A 111 -15.47 29.42 -5.34
C ALA A 111 -16.36 28.49 -4.48
N MET A 112 -15.92 27.25 -4.28
CA MET A 112 -16.64 26.23 -3.50
C MET A 112 -16.52 26.42 -1.98
N VAL A 113 -15.29 26.46 -1.46
CA VAL A 113 -14.98 26.44 -0.02
C VAL A 113 -14.78 27.85 0.55
N GLY A 114 -14.57 28.87 -0.30
CA GLY A 114 -14.32 30.25 0.13
C GLY A 114 -12.93 30.52 0.68
N ARG A 115 -12.02 29.54 0.59
CA ARG A 115 -10.64 29.59 1.09
C ARG A 115 -9.71 28.92 0.08
N PRO A 116 -8.40 29.21 0.05
CA PRO A 116 -7.46 28.45 -0.77
C PRO A 116 -7.37 26.98 -0.30
N PRO A 117 -7.11 26.02 -1.21
CA PRO A 117 -6.95 24.61 -0.85
C PRO A 117 -5.72 24.40 0.06
N PRO A 118 -5.80 23.43 0.99
CA PRO A 118 -4.62 22.91 1.68
C PRO A 118 -3.75 22.11 0.69
N GLN A 119 -2.78 21.34 1.19
CA GLN A 119 -2.13 20.34 0.33
C GLN A 119 -3.17 19.31 -0.13
N LEU A 120 -3.16 19.00 -1.42
CA LEU A 120 -4.05 18.02 -2.01
C LEU A 120 -3.45 16.61 -1.87
N PRO A 121 -4.24 15.60 -1.45
CA PRO A 121 -3.76 14.23 -1.32
C PRO A 121 -3.70 13.53 -2.68
N VAL A 122 -2.90 14.07 -3.60
CA VAL A 122 -2.76 13.55 -4.97
C VAL A 122 -2.24 12.10 -4.99
N TRP A 123 -1.51 11.69 -3.95
CA TRP A 123 -1.01 10.33 -3.77
C TRP A 123 -2.13 9.30 -3.63
N THR A 124 -3.23 9.61 -2.95
CA THR A 124 -4.37 8.70 -2.80
C THR A 124 -5.00 8.36 -4.15
N TYR A 125 -4.84 9.24 -5.14
CA TYR A 125 -5.32 9.04 -6.50
C TYR A 125 -4.24 8.51 -7.46
N ALA A 126 -3.06 8.13 -6.96
CA ALA A 126 -1.93 7.74 -7.80
C ALA A 126 -2.25 6.52 -8.69
N ASP A 127 -2.92 5.49 -8.17
CA ASP A 127 -3.31 4.32 -8.97
C ASP A 127 -4.20 4.69 -10.16
N LEU A 128 -5.15 5.61 -9.93
CA LEU A 128 -6.05 6.09 -10.96
C LEU A 128 -5.30 6.96 -11.98
N LEU A 129 -4.60 7.99 -11.50
CA LEU A 129 -3.94 8.99 -12.35
C LEU A 129 -2.78 8.40 -13.17
N LEU A 130 -2.09 7.38 -12.64
CA LEU A 130 -0.95 6.74 -13.30
C LEU A 130 -1.32 5.44 -14.01
N ARG A 131 -2.60 5.06 -14.00
CA ARG A 131 -3.11 3.85 -14.66
C ARG A 131 -2.67 3.69 -16.12
N PRO A 132 -2.62 4.75 -16.95
CA PRO A 132 -2.12 4.63 -18.33
C PRO A 132 -0.66 4.19 -18.43
N PHE A 133 0.16 4.47 -17.42
CA PHE A 133 1.55 4.03 -17.35
C PHE A 133 1.70 2.66 -16.68
N CYS A 134 0.71 2.29 -15.87
CA CYS A 134 0.71 1.10 -15.03
C CYS A 134 -0.08 -0.09 -15.60
N ARG A 135 -0.68 -0.02 -16.79
CA ARG A 135 -1.42 -1.16 -17.40
C ARG A 135 -0.94 -1.47 -18.82
N ASN A 136 0.34 -1.78 -18.98
CA ASN A 136 0.97 -2.02 -20.28
C ASN A 136 0.95 -3.50 -20.67
N ASP A 137 0.24 -4.34 -19.91
CA ASP A 137 -0.04 -5.71 -20.26
C ASP A 137 -1.05 -5.79 -21.42
N ARG A 138 -1.09 -6.92 -22.14
CA ARG A 138 -1.99 -7.11 -23.28
C ARG A 138 -3.45 -6.84 -22.93
N ALA A 139 -3.88 -7.22 -21.74
CA ALA A 139 -5.24 -6.98 -21.28
C ALA A 139 -5.50 -5.48 -21.03
N GLY A 140 -4.54 -4.77 -20.44
CA GLY A 140 -4.60 -3.33 -20.25
C GLY A 140 -4.63 -2.55 -21.57
N GLN A 141 -3.82 -2.96 -22.55
CA GLN A 141 -3.81 -2.37 -23.90
C GLN A 141 -5.14 -2.62 -24.62
N ALA A 142 -5.60 -3.88 -24.67
CA ALA A 142 -6.87 -4.23 -25.31
C ALA A 142 -8.07 -3.53 -24.67
N ALA A 143 -8.08 -3.36 -23.34
CA ALA A 143 -9.13 -2.63 -22.64
C ALA A 143 -9.17 -1.14 -23.04
N ARG A 144 -8.02 -0.50 -23.25
CA ARG A 144 -7.95 0.89 -23.71
C ARG A 144 -8.40 1.02 -25.16
N GLU A 145 -7.92 0.15 -26.04
CA GLU A 145 -8.33 0.12 -27.45
C GLU A 145 -9.84 -0.10 -27.58
N GLN A 146 -10.41 -0.99 -26.75
CA GLN A 146 -11.85 -1.24 -26.72
C GLN A 146 -12.63 -0.02 -26.21
N ALA A 147 -12.20 0.62 -25.12
CA ALA A 147 -12.85 1.82 -24.60
C ALA A 147 -12.83 2.98 -25.62
N GLU A 148 -11.71 3.15 -26.34
CA GLU A 148 -11.59 4.12 -27.43
C GLU A 148 -12.54 3.79 -28.59
N ALA A 149 -12.62 2.51 -28.98
CA ALA A 149 -13.53 2.06 -30.05
C ALA A 149 -15.01 2.25 -29.67
N ASP A 150 -15.35 2.09 -28.39
CA ASP A 150 -16.71 2.27 -27.86
C ASP A 150 -17.05 3.77 -27.64
N GLY A 151 -16.08 4.68 -27.85
CA GLY A 151 -16.27 6.12 -27.65
C GLY A 151 -16.41 6.52 -26.18
N GLU A 152 -15.96 5.66 -25.26
CA GLU A 152 -15.96 5.94 -23.83
C GLU A 152 -14.99 7.09 -23.52
N PRO A 153 -15.33 7.96 -22.56
CA PRO A 153 -14.39 8.99 -22.11
C PRO A 153 -13.11 8.34 -21.59
N ALA A 154 -11.97 8.99 -21.86
CA ALA A 154 -10.67 8.51 -21.39
C ALA A 154 -10.72 8.23 -19.88
N GLU A 155 -10.17 7.07 -19.47
CA GLU A 155 -10.19 6.58 -18.09
C GLU A 155 -9.57 7.59 -17.09
N VAL A 156 -8.70 8.46 -17.61
CA VAL A 156 -8.20 9.65 -16.94
C VAL A 156 -8.39 10.87 -17.86
N PRO A 157 -8.58 12.08 -17.30
CA PRO A 157 -8.86 13.29 -18.08
C PRO A 157 -7.65 13.83 -18.87
N PHE A 158 -6.58 13.05 -19.02
CA PHE A 158 -5.34 13.41 -19.71
C PHE A 158 -5.13 12.50 -20.91
N ASP A 159 -4.85 13.10 -22.07
CA ASP A 159 -4.53 12.36 -23.30
C ASP A 159 -3.06 11.91 -23.29
N PHE A 160 -2.85 10.60 -23.33
CA PHE A 160 -1.53 9.97 -23.40
C PHE A 160 -1.27 9.30 -24.77
N GLY A 161 -2.15 9.45 -25.76
CA GLY A 161 -2.07 8.76 -27.05
C GLY A 161 -0.83 9.11 -27.88
N THR A 162 -0.14 10.21 -27.56
CA THR A 162 1.12 10.63 -28.21
C THR A 162 2.37 10.10 -27.51
N THR A 163 2.23 9.36 -26.41
CA THR A 163 3.36 8.92 -25.59
C THR A 163 4.08 7.74 -26.26
N GLN A 164 5.36 7.92 -26.59
CA GLN A 164 6.20 6.86 -27.13
C GLN A 164 6.92 6.09 -26.01
N GLY A 165 7.13 4.78 -26.19
CA GLY A 165 7.93 3.96 -25.27
C GLY A 165 7.15 3.20 -24.20
N LEU A 166 5.81 3.31 -24.17
CA LEU A 166 4.95 2.53 -23.27
C LEU A 166 4.69 1.10 -23.78
N ASP A 167 4.91 0.84 -25.07
CA ASP A 167 4.50 -0.41 -25.74
C ASP A 167 5.53 -1.56 -25.60
N GLY A 168 6.73 -1.26 -25.09
CA GLY A 168 7.87 -2.18 -25.14
C GLY A 168 7.96 -3.18 -23.99
N THR A 169 7.29 -2.92 -22.86
CA THR A 169 7.44 -3.75 -21.64
C THR A 169 6.09 -4.17 -21.10
N PRO A 170 5.64 -5.42 -21.35
CA PRO A 170 4.38 -5.90 -20.85
C PRO A 170 4.43 -6.06 -19.33
N GLY A 171 3.53 -5.37 -18.63
CA GLY A 171 3.41 -5.46 -17.18
C GLY A 171 2.40 -4.48 -16.62
N ARG A 172 2.06 -4.70 -15.34
CA ARG A 172 1.13 -3.88 -14.58
C ARG A 172 1.77 -3.38 -13.29
N CYS A 173 1.42 -2.19 -12.83
CA CYS A 173 1.60 -1.75 -11.45
C CYS A 173 0.27 -1.40 -10.79
N GLU A 174 0.17 -1.68 -9.49
CA GLU A 174 -0.93 -1.28 -8.62
C GLU A 174 -0.33 -0.45 -7.49
N ILE A 175 -0.85 0.75 -7.24
CA ILE A 175 -0.27 1.71 -6.31
C ILE A 175 -1.21 1.94 -5.13
N VAL A 176 -0.69 1.82 -3.92
CA VAL A 176 -1.38 2.24 -2.68
C VAL A 176 -0.48 3.25 -2.00
N ALA A 177 -0.94 4.49 -1.85
CA ALA A 177 -0.17 5.55 -1.24
C ALA A 177 -1.02 6.36 -0.26
N LEU A 178 -0.48 6.59 0.93
CA LEU A 178 -1.18 7.23 2.04
C LEU A 178 -0.22 8.07 2.87
N ALA A 179 -0.79 9.03 3.60
CA ALA A 179 -0.07 9.88 4.51
C ALA A 179 0.09 9.24 5.90
N GLU A 180 1.30 9.21 6.46
CA GLU A 180 1.53 8.63 7.79
C GLU A 180 0.91 9.45 8.92
N ASN A 181 0.77 10.77 8.73
CA ASN A 181 0.01 11.62 9.63
C ASN A 181 -1.52 11.45 9.51
N SER A 182 -2.02 10.50 8.72
CA SER A 182 -3.40 10.02 8.84
C SER A 182 -3.58 9.07 10.04
N LYS A 183 -2.50 8.71 10.74
CA LYS A 183 -2.46 7.67 11.79
C LYS A 183 -1.90 8.23 13.10
N ILE A 184 -2.11 7.48 14.18
CA ILE A 184 -1.53 7.75 15.50
C ILE A 184 -0.09 7.24 15.52
N ASN A 185 0.88 8.10 15.85
CA ASN A 185 2.26 7.67 16.05
C ASN A 185 2.40 7.00 17.43
N VAL A 186 2.83 5.74 17.45
CA VAL A 186 3.11 4.96 18.68
C VAL A 186 4.59 4.90 19.04
N ASN A 187 5.44 5.52 18.22
CA ASN A 187 6.88 5.63 18.41
C ASN A 187 7.26 7.04 18.92
N GLN A 188 8.55 7.29 19.16
CA GLN A 188 9.05 8.62 19.50
C GLN A 188 8.65 9.68 18.43
N PRO A 189 7.81 10.68 18.76
CA PRO A 189 7.37 11.67 17.79
C PRO A 189 8.49 12.62 17.39
N LEU A 190 8.67 12.90 16.09
CA LEU A 190 9.78 13.74 15.59
C LEU A 190 9.81 15.18 16.16
N ASN A 191 8.68 15.68 16.66
CA ASN A 191 8.55 17.05 17.13
C ASN A 191 8.47 17.19 18.65
N LEU A 192 8.53 16.08 19.39
CA LEU A 192 8.42 16.04 20.85
C LEU A 192 9.62 15.27 21.44
N THR A 193 9.95 15.53 22.69
CA THR A 193 11.07 14.88 23.39
C THR A 193 10.72 14.70 24.86
N GLY A 194 11.36 13.74 25.53
CA GLY A 194 11.17 13.50 26.97
C GLY A 194 9.70 13.24 27.33
N ASP A 195 9.27 13.72 28.49
CA ASP A 195 7.93 13.48 29.03
C ASP A 195 6.80 14.00 28.14
N ASP A 196 7.03 15.08 27.40
CA ASP A 196 6.03 15.59 26.44
C ASP A 196 5.76 14.57 25.33
N ALA A 197 6.79 13.87 24.84
CA ALA A 197 6.64 12.79 23.87
C ALA A 197 5.90 11.60 24.49
N ARG A 198 6.40 11.12 25.64
CA ARG A 198 5.83 9.98 26.37
C ARG A 198 4.36 10.20 26.69
N ARG A 199 4.03 11.34 27.32
CA ARG A 199 2.66 11.77 27.62
C ARG A 199 1.79 11.86 26.37
N SER A 200 2.29 12.46 25.28
CA SER A 200 1.49 12.62 24.06
C SER A 200 1.13 11.27 23.44
N VAL A 201 2.08 10.33 23.38
CA VAL A 201 1.82 8.97 22.90
C VAL A 201 0.85 8.25 23.85
N ALA A 202 1.09 8.32 25.16
CA ALA A 202 0.27 7.67 26.18
C ALA A 202 -1.21 8.06 26.05
N MET A 203 -1.49 9.36 26.04
CA MET A 203 -2.85 9.89 25.99
C MET A 203 -3.55 9.54 24.67
N GLN A 204 -2.83 9.49 23.56
CA GLN A 204 -3.39 9.13 22.25
C GLN A 204 -3.76 7.65 22.17
N VAL A 205 -2.84 6.77 22.57
CA VAL A 205 -3.08 5.32 22.56
C VAL A 205 -4.20 4.98 23.54
N PHE A 206 -4.18 5.56 24.75
CA PHE A 206 -5.23 5.35 25.74
C PHE A 206 -6.61 5.78 25.24
N ALA A 207 -6.71 6.92 24.54
CA ALA A 207 -7.94 7.35 23.90
C ALA A 207 -8.38 6.40 22.77
N MET A 208 -7.45 5.92 21.95
CA MET A 208 -7.71 4.99 20.83
C MET A 208 -8.29 3.66 21.32
N VAL A 209 -7.80 3.14 22.45
CA VAL A 209 -8.32 1.90 23.07
C VAL A 209 -9.57 2.12 23.92
N GLY A 210 -10.21 3.27 23.76
CA GLY A 210 -11.47 3.65 24.42
C GLY A 210 -11.35 3.88 25.92
N GLY A 211 -10.17 4.28 26.43
CA GLY A 211 -9.92 4.44 27.86
C GLY A 211 -10.70 5.57 28.55
N TYR A 212 -11.23 6.53 27.79
CA TYR A 212 -12.07 7.62 28.31
C TYR A 212 -13.58 7.35 28.22
N GLN A 213 -14.00 6.28 27.55
CA GLN A 213 -15.41 5.94 27.35
C GLN A 213 -15.98 5.19 28.56
N GLN A 214 -17.22 5.49 28.94
CA GLN A 214 -17.88 4.87 30.09
C GLN A 214 -19.31 4.40 29.76
N PRO A 215 -19.56 3.08 29.61
CA PRO A 215 -18.56 2.00 29.49
C PRO A 215 -17.84 2.06 28.14
N SER A 216 -16.64 1.46 28.06
CA SER A 216 -15.92 1.35 26.80
C SER A 216 -16.40 0.11 26.04
N PRO A 217 -16.67 0.19 24.73
CA PRO A 217 -16.97 -0.99 23.92
C PRO A 217 -15.80 -1.98 23.88
N PHE A 218 -14.58 -1.54 24.23
CA PHE A 218 -13.38 -2.35 24.23
C PHE A 218 -13.02 -2.96 25.59
N ASP A 219 -13.79 -2.71 26.65
CA ASP A 219 -13.53 -3.29 27.99
C ASP A 219 -13.34 -4.81 27.99
N PRO A 220 -14.09 -5.60 27.21
CA PRO A 220 -13.89 -7.06 27.16
C PRO A 220 -12.50 -7.51 26.69
N LEU A 221 -11.74 -6.68 25.96
CA LEU A 221 -10.39 -7.03 25.50
C LEU A 221 -9.36 -7.04 26.64
N PHE A 222 -9.57 -6.22 27.67
CA PHE A 222 -8.64 -6.07 28.81
C PHE A 222 -9.07 -6.90 30.03
N GLY A 223 -10.19 -7.60 29.95
CA GLY A 223 -10.69 -8.49 30.99
C GLY A 223 -10.27 -9.95 30.81
N ARG A 224 -9.43 -10.26 29.82
CA ARG A 224 -8.92 -11.61 29.52
C ARG A 224 -7.48 -11.75 30.00
N GLN A 225 -7.10 -12.98 30.33
CA GLN A 225 -5.70 -13.29 30.62
C GLN A 225 -4.91 -13.38 29.31
N ASP A 226 -3.69 -12.89 29.35
CA ASP A 226 -2.69 -13.05 28.31
C ASP A 226 -2.16 -14.49 28.27
N ALA A 227 -1.30 -14.79 27.29
CA ALA A 227 -0.72 -16.12 27.12
C ALA A 227 0.09 -16.61 28.34
N ASP A 228 0.62 -15.70 29.15
CA ASP A 228 1.36 -15.96 30.39
C ASP A 228 0.45 -16.13 31.63
N GLY A 229 -0.88 -16.13 31.44
CA GLY A 229 -1.87 -16.26 32.51
C GLY A 229 -2.04 -15.01 33.38
N GLN A 230 -1.40 -13.89 33.03
CA GLN A 230 -1.54 -12.62 33.72
C GLN A 230 -2.57 -11.73 33.02
N PHE A 231 -2.99 -10.67 33.70
CA PHE A 231 -3.79 -9.61 33.09
C PHE A 231 -2.90 -8.43 32.73
N SER A 232 -3.20 -7.78 31.61
CA SER A 232 -2.61 -6.51 31.21
C SER A 232 -3.70 -5.47 31.07
N SER A 233 -3.63 -4.42 31.89
CA SER A 233 -4.55 -3.29 31.80
C SER A 233 -4.20 -2.41 30.59
N ARG A 234 -5.11 -1.48 30.25
CA ARG A 234 -4.84 -0.46 29.21
C ARG A 234 -3.59 0.34 29.54
N GLN A 235 -3.42 0.71 30.81
CA GLN A 235 -2.27 1.46 31.30
C GLN A 235 -0.99 0.65 31.16
N ASP A 236 -1.01 -0.66 31.48
CA ASP A 236 0.17 -1.52 31.34
C ASP A 236 0.63 -1.62 29.88
N ILE A 237 -0.30 -1.78 28.94
CA ILE A 237 0.02 -1.83 27.50
C ILE A 237 0.56 -0.48 27.02
N VAL A 238 -0.07 0.62 27.44
CA VAL A 238 0.36 1.98 27.06
C VAL A 238 1.75 2.31 27.62
N SER A 239 2.00 1.97 28.89
CA SER A 239 3.32 2.10 29.51
C SER A 239 4.36 1.24 28.79
N GLY A 240 4.05 -0.03 28.53
CA GLY A 240 4.96 -0.94 27.83
C GLY A 240 5.28 -0.48 26.40
N MET A 241 4.34 0.18 25.71
CA MET A 241 4.61 0.83 24.43
C MET A 241 5.62 1.97 24.53
N ILE A 242 5.66 2.70 25.66
CA ILE A 242 6.59 3.82 25.89
C ILE A 242 7.96 3.30 26.29
N ASP A 243 8.01 2.42 27.29
CA ASP A 243 9.23 1.75 27.78
C ASP A 243 9.98 1.01 26.66
N TRP A 244 9.28 0.59 25.60
CA TRP A 244 9.94 -0.07 24.48
C TRP A 244 10.89 0.84 23.70
N TRP A 245 10.54 2.13 23.54
CA TRP A 245 11.29 3.05 22.70
C TRP A 245 12.00 4.17 23.44
N ASP A 246 11.63 4.47 24.69
CA ASP A 246 12.42 5.40 25.47
C ASP A 246 13.77 4.79 25.85
N GLY A 247 14.74 5.65 26.12
CA GLY A 247 16.15 5.26 26.19
C GLY A 247 16.63 4.88 27.58
N ASP A 248 15.73 4.90 28.58
CA ASP A 248 16.07 4.61 29.96
C ASP A 248 15.76 3.15 30.32
N THR A 249 15.63 2.82 31.60
CA THR A 249 15.36 1.45 32.08
C THR A 249 14.33 1.44 33.22
N ASP A 250 13.70 2.59 33.46
CA ASP A 250 12.86 2.89 34.60
C ASP A 250 11.39 2.87 34.16
N GLN A 251 10.64 1.91 34.68
CA GLN A 251 9.29 1.62 34.20
C GLN A 251 8.37 2.86 34.18
N THR A 252 7.81 3.18 33.03
CA THR A 252 6.85 4.27 32.86
C THR A 252 5.55 3.93 33.59
N THR A 253 5.10 4.85 34.43
CA THR A 253 3.75 4.86 35.02
C THR A 253 2.92 5.97 34.40
N PHE A 254 1.79 5.60 33.81
CA PHE A 254 0.88 6.53 33.16
C PHE A 254 -0.41 6.71 33.96
N ASP A 255 -0.72 7.95 34.35
CA ASP A 255 -2.00 8.34 34.94
C ASP A 255 -2.85 9.09 33.88
N PRO A 256 -3.88 8.44 33.30
CA PRO A 256 -4.75 9.07 32.31
C PRO A 256 -5.67 10.16 32.88
N GLY A 257 -5.95 10.15 34.18
CA GLY A 257 -6.83 11.11 34.85
C GLY A 257 -6.12 12.44 35.12
N ALA A 258 -4.89 12.38 35.60
CA ALA A 258 -4.00 13.55 35.70
C ALA A 258 -3.38 13.92 34.34
N GLY A 259 -3.33 12.97 33.41
CA GLY A 259 -2.66 13.09 32.13
C GLY A 259 -1.16 13.27 32.31
N THR A 260 -0.52 12.46 33.15
CA THR A 260 0.90 12.54 33.49
C THR A 260 1.59 11.20 33.26
N VAL A 261 2.89 11.27 33.01
CA VAL A 261 3.80 10.11 32.97
C VAL A 261 4.89 10.35 34.01
N ASP A 262 5.31 9.29 34.69
CA ASP A 262 6.37 9.31 35.71
C ASP A 262 7.16 7.99 35.62
N ASN A 263 8.32 7.91 36.25
CA ASN A 263 9.16 6.71 36.27
C ASN A 263 9.08 6.03 37.64
N GLN A 264 8.81 4.72 37.67
CA GLN A 264 8.76 3.96 38.91
C GLN A 264 9.17 2.50 38.73
N GLY A 265 10.35 2.13 39.25
CA GLY A 265 10.81 0.74 39.26
C GLY A 265 11.74 0.45 38.09
N SER A 266 11.72 -0.78 37.57
CA SER A 266 12.60 -1.24 36.49
C SER A 266 11.81 -2.04 35.45
N GLU A 267 12.10 -1.78 34.18
CA GLU A 267 11.35 -2.25 33.00
C GLU A 267 11.57 -3.71 32.63
N ASP A 268 12.71 -4.31 32.98
CA ASP A 268 13.12 -5.65 32.53
C ASP A 268 12.23 -6.79 33.07
N ASN A 269 11.51 -6.53 34.16
CA ASN A 269 10.88 -7.54 34.99
C ASN A 269 9.77 -8.38 34.31
N PRO A 270 8.89 -7.83 33.44
CA PRO A 270 7.84 -8.61 32.81
C PRO A 270 8.38 -9.49 31.67
N TYR A 271 9.31 -8.99 30.85
CA TYR A 271 9.79 -9.67 29.64
C TYR A 271 10.69 -10.88 29.97
N ARG A 272 11.49 -10.78 31.04
CA ARG A 272 12.36 -11.89 31.48
C ARG A 272 11.62 -13.10 32.07
N ARG A 273 10.31 -12.97 32.31
CA ARG A 273 9.47 -14.04 32.87
C ARG A 273 8.75 -14.86 31.80
N PHE A 274 8.83 -14.48 30.53
CA PHE A 274 8.27 -15.26 29.44
C PHE A 274 9.03 -16.57 29.24
N ASP A 275 8.38 -17.52 28.58
CA ASP A 275 8.98 -18.83 28.23
C ASP A 275 10.23 -18.66 27.36
N ASP A 276 10.24 -17.65 26.48
CA ASP A 276 11.41 -17.17 25.74
C ASP A 276 11.75 -15.74 26.20
N PRO A 277 12.64 -15.57 27.19
CA PRO A 277 13.01 -14.27 27.73
C PRO A 277 13.70 -13.37 26.71
N TYR A 278 13.33 -12.09 26.69
CA TYR A 278 14.04 -11.03 25.97
C TYR A 278 14.08 -9.75 26.81
N ASP A 279 14.95 -8.82 26.42
CA ASP A 279 15.02 -7.49 27.02
C ASP A 279 14.25 -6.50 26.13
N PRO A 280 13.67 -5.42 26.72
CA PRO A 280 13.10 -4.34 25.94
C PRO A 280 14.18 -3.66 25.08
N LYS A 281 13.75 -3.08 23.96
CA LYS A 281 14.67 -2.56 22.95
C LYS A 281 15.34 -1.24 23.36
N ASN A 282 14.63 -0.43 24.12
CA ASN A 282 14.99 0.90 24.61
C ASN A 282 15.47 1.81 23.46
N ALA A 283 14.80 1.68 22.32
CA ALA A 283 15.05 2.45 21.10
C ALA A 283 13.80 2.47 20.21
N PRO A 284 13.66 3.48 19.34
CA PRO A 284 12.53 3.60 18.42
C PRO A 284 12.21 2.30 17.66
N PHE A 285 10.92 2.04 17.46
CA PHE A 285 10.44 0.92 16.64
C PHE A 285 11.01 1.02 15.22
N ASP A 286 11.53 -0.09 14.68
CA ASP A 286 11.98 -0.23 13.28
C ASP A 286 10.88 -0.85 12.41
N SER A 287 9.96 -1.60 13.02
CA SER A 287 8.79 -2.20 12.38
C SER A 287 7.55 -2.09 13.26
N LEU A 288 6.36 -2.11 12.65
CA LEU A 288 5.11 -2.19 13.41
C LEU A 288 4.95 -3.54 14.10
N GLU A 289 5.57 -4.58 13.54
CA GLU A 289 5.51 -5.96 14.04
C GLU A 289 6.15 -6.12 15.42
N GLU A 290 7.10 -5.25 15.80
CA GLU A 290 7.67 -5.21 17.14
C GLU A 290 6.63 -4.95 18.24
N LEU A 291 5.50 -4.31 17.93
CA LEU A 291 4.41 -4.14 18.90
C LEU A 291 3.88 -5.49 19.42
N ARG A 292 4.05 -6.59 18.68
CA ARG A 292 3.68 -7.94 19.15
C ARG A 292 4.58 -8.48 20.27
N LEU A 293 5.75 -7.88 20.47
CA LEU A 293 6.65 -8.21 21.58
C LEU A 293 6.21 -7.50 22.87
N LEU A 294 5.22 -6.62 22.81
CA LEU A 294 4.70 -5.95 23.99
C LEU A 294 3.72 -6.86 24.70
N ARG A 295 3.87 -6.92 26.01
CA ARG A 295 2.93 -7.62 26.88
C ARG A 295 1.53 -7.01 26.74
N GLY A 296 0.51 -7.87 26.65
CA GLY A 296 -0.88 -7.47 26.44
C GLY A 296 -1.26 -7.17 24.99
N VAL A 297 -0.31 -7.18 24.04
CA VAL A 297 -0.60 -7.03 22.60
C VAL A 297 -0.81 -8.40 21.96
N GLY A 298 -1.96 -9.02 22.28
CA GLY A 298 -2.39 -10.27 21.67
C GLY A 298 -3.07 -10.11 20.31
N ASP A 299 -3.47 -11.22 19.68
CA ASP A 299 -4.10 -11.25 18.36
C ASP A 299 -5.40 -10.42 18.29
N ASP A 300 -6.24 -10.49 19.33
CA ASP A 300 -7.49 -9.71 19.40
C ASP A 300 -7.20 -8.20 19.49
N PHE A 301 -6.19 -7.80 20.27
CA PHE A 301 -5.75 -6.40 20.35
C PHE A 301 -5.19 -5.93 19.01
N TRP A 302 -4.34 -6.76 18.38
CA TRP A 302 -3.74 -6.47 17.09
C TRP A 302 -4.79 -6.26 16.00
N ALA A 303 -5.75 -7.19 15.89
CA ALA A 303 -6.84 -7.14 14.91
C ALA A 303 -7.87 -6.03 15.21
N THR A 304 -7.90 -5.49 16.44
CA THR A 304 -8.80 -4.38 16.77
C THR A 304 -8.16 -3.01 16.52
N PHE A 305 -6.91 -2.81 16.94
CA PHE A 305 -6.32 -1.46 16.99
C PHE A 305 -5.14 -1.24 16.05
N ILE A 306 -4.40 -2.29 15.69
CA ILE A 306 -3.14 -2.15 14.95
C ILE A 306 -3.33 -2.42 13.46
N GLU A 307 -3.88 -3.58 13.13
CA GLU A 307 -4.13 -4.00 11.75
C GLU A 307 -5.50 -4.68 11.62
N PRO A 308 -6.58 -3.89 11.54
CA PRO A 308 -7.93 -4.42 11.40
C PRO A 308 -8.18 -5.21 10.12
N ARG A 309 -7.42 -4.90 9.06
CA ARG A 309 -7.42 -5.66 7.81
C ARG A 309 -5.99 -6.05 7.46
N GLN A 310 -5.77 -7.36 7.37
CA GLN A 310 -4.47 -7.95 7.10
C GLN A 310 -3.89 -7.46 5.77
N ASP A 311 -2.60 -7.10 5.78
CA ASP A 311 -1.86 -6.60 4.61
C ASP A 311 -2.51 -5.37 3.95
N ASP A 312 -3.28 -4.58 4.70
CA ASP A 312 -3.84 -3.33 4.21
C ASP A 312 -3.34 -2.12 5.03
N PRO A 313 -2.47 -1.28 4.46
CA PRO A 313 -1.87 -0.17 5.17
C PRO A 313 -2.83 1.03 5.34
N GLU A 314 -3.93 1.11 4.57
CA GLU A 314 -4.97 2.14 4.70
C GLU A 314 -5.91 1.85 5.86
N ALA A 315 -6.08 0.57 6.23
CA ALA A 315 -6.91 0.17 7.37
C ALA A 315 -6.29 0.45 8.74
N ARG A 316 -4.98 0.69 8.80
CA ARG A 316 -4.24 0.82 10.06
C ARG A 316 -4.52 2.18 10.71
N ALA A 317 -4.82 2.17 12.01
CA ALA A 317 -4.98 3.40 12.80
C ALA A 317 -3.64 3.95 13.34
N VAL A 318 -2.58 3.13 13.34
CA VAL A 318 -1.29 3.43 13.96
C VAL A 318 -0.13 3.43 12.97
N THR A 319 0.92 4.15 13.33
CA THR A 319 2.20 4.22 12.61
C THR A 319 3.37 4.35 13.58
N ILE A 320 4.56 3.98 13.13
CA ILE A 320 5.83 4.26 13.81
C ILE A 320 6.55 5.48 13.20
N TYR A 321 5.96 6.10 12.18
CA TYR A 321 6.49 7.24 11.45
C TYR A 321 5.61 8.47 11.69
N GLY A 322 6.18 9.62 12.01
CA GLY A 322 5.37 10.83 12.06
C GLY A 322 5.87 11.90 13.00
N SER A 323 5.34 13.12 12.82
CA SER A 323 5.59 14.24 13.73
C SER A 323 4.84 14.15 15.05
N GLY A 324 3.86 13.24 15.15
CA GLY A 324 2.87 13.21 16.23
C GLY A 324 1.66 14.12 15.99
N SER A 325 1.60 14.84 14.85
CA SER A 325 0.40 15.60 14.45
C SER A 325 -0.44 14.79 13.46
N VAL A 326 -1.76 14.98 13.48
CA VAL A 326 -2.71 14.22 12.65
C VAL A 326 -3.33 15.10 11.56
N ASN A 327 -3.59 14.56 10.37
CA ASN A 327 -4.28 15.28 9.29
C ASN A 327 -5.79 15.06 9.33
N PRO A 328 -6.62 16.08 9.66
CA PRO A 328 -8.07 15.94 9.73
C PRO A 328 -8.75 15.70 8.39
N ASN A 329 -8.06 15.89 7.26
CA ASN A 329 -8.62 15.57 5.95
C ASN A 329 -8.42 14.11 5.54
N GLU A 330 -7.42 13.42 6.09
CA GLU A 330 -7.03 12.06 5.65
C GLU A 330 -7.20 11.01 6.75
N ALA A 331 -7.02 11.38 8.01
CA ALA A 331 -7.08 10.42 9.12
C ALA A 331 -8.48 9.82 9.26
N PRO A 332 -8.61 8.50 9.48
CA PRO A 332 -9.88 7.88 9.84
C PRO A 332 -10.55 8.61 11.01
N PRO A 333 -11.89 8.72 11.05
CA PRO A 333 -12.57 9.44 12.14
C PRO A 333 -12.23 8.90 13.54
N GLU A 334 -11.92 7.61 13.65
CA GLU A 334 -11.49 6.97 14.91
C GLU A 334 -10.14 7.53 15.39
N VAL A 335 -9.20 7.76 14.46
CA VAL A 335 -7.91 8.42 14.75
C VAL A 335 -8.11 9.87 15.16
N LEU A 336 -9.05 10.57 14.51
CA LEU A 336 -9.40 11.95 14.89
C LEU A 336 -10.02 12.03 16.27
N LEU A 337 -10.94 11.11 16.57
CA LEU A 337 -11.56 11.00 17.88
C LEU A 337 -10.50 10.79 18.96
N ALA A 338 -9.62 9.79 18.77
CA ALA A 338 -8.53 9.51 19.71
C ALA A 338 -7.62 10.72 19.90
N ARG A 339 -7.25 11.42 18.82
CA ARG A 339 -6.38 12.61 18.90
C ARG A 339 -7.05 13.76 19.65
N VAL A 340 -8.34 14.04 19.38
CA VAL A 340 -9.10 15.06 20.12
C VAL A 340 -9.20 14.68 21.60
N CYS A 341 -9.59 13.44 21.88
CA CYS A 341 -9.82 12.97 23.24
C CYS A 341 -8.54 12.82 24.08
N SER A 342 -7.37 12.72 23.44
CA SER A 342 -6.08 12.80 24.14
C SER A 342 -5.80 14.16 24.79
N ILE A 343 -6.52 15.22 24.38
CA ILE A 343 -6.31 16.60 24.85
C ILE A 343 -7.51 17.14 25.63
N ILE A 344 -8.72 16.80 25.21
CA ILE A 344 -9.97 17.20 25.88
C ILE A 344 -10.81 15.99 26.33
N PRO A 345 -10.24 15.07 27.17
CA PRO A 345 -10.84 13.78 27.48
C PRO A 345 -12.20 13.84 28.17
N GLN A 346 -12.51 14.97 28.81
CA GLN A 346 -13.73 15.16 29.61
C GLN A 346 -14.97 15.59 28.79
N GLN A 347 -14.82 15.80 27.47
CA GLN A 347 -15.95 16.17 26.63
C GLN A 347 -16.87 14.97 26.39
N THR A 348 -18.17 15.23 26.21
CA THR A 348 -19.18 14.21 25.90
C THR A 348 -18.82 13.39 24.66
N LEU A 349 -18.22 14.03 23.65
CA LEU A 349 -17.66 13.35 22.48
C LEU A 349 -16.70 12.21 22.82
N CYS A 350 -15.98 12.32 23.94
CA CYS A 350 -14.95 11.38 24.37
C CYS A 350 -15.46 10.34 25.37
N THR A 351 -16.42 10.73 26.21
CA THR A 351 -16.92 9.88 27.30
C THR A 351 -18.14 9.04 26.92
N ASP A 352 -18.96 9.52 25.97
CA ASP A 352 -20.17 8.84 25.50
C ASP A 352 -19.89 8.10 24.16
N PRO A 353 -19.96 6.74 24.14
CA PRO A 353 -19.80 5.96 22.92
C PRO A 353 -20.82 6.31 21.82
N GLY A 354 -22.02 6.77 22.18
CA GLY A 354 -23.05 7.19 21.23
C GLY A 354 -22.67 8.47 20.49
N GLU A 355 -22.14 9.48 21.19
CA GLU A 355 -21.66 10.72 20.57
C GLU A 355 -20.42 10.48 19.71
N ALA A 356 -19.50 9.63 20.16
CA ALA A 356 -18.37 9.16 19.37
C ALA A 356 -18.81 8.49 18.05
N ALA A 357 -19.81 7.60 18.12
CA ALA A 357 -20.35 6.92 16.94
C ALA A 357 -21.00 7.91 15.94
N LYS A 358 -21.75 8.91 16.43
CA LYS A 358 -22.30 9.98 15.60
C LYS A 358 -21.21 10.76 14.88
N PHE A 359 -20.15 11.14 15.59
CA PHE A 359 -19.00 11.84 14.99
C PHE A 359 -18.34 11.02 13.88
N ILE A 360 -18.08 9.73 14.14
CA ILE A 360 -17.50 8.81 13.16
C ILE A 360 -18.40 8.69 11.92
N GLN A 361 -19.69 8.41 12.12
CA GLN A 361 -20.65 8.24 11.03
C GLN A 361 -20.82 9.52 10.20
N LEU A 362 -20.96 10.67 10.86
CA LEU A 362 -21.13 11.96 10.20
C LEU A 362 -19.90 12.32 9.37
N THR A 363 -18.70 12.11 9.93
CA THR A 363 -17.44 12.40 9.23
C THR A 363 -17.26 11.49 8.01
N ASN A 364 -17.54 10.19 8.14
CA ASN A 364 -17.51 9.26 7.01
C ASN A 364 -18.54 9.63 5.93
N THR A 365 -19.76 9.99 6.33
CA THR A 365 -20.82 10.41 5.41
C THR A 365 -20.40 11.68 4.66
N ALA A 366 -19.86 12.68 5.36
CA ALA A 366 -19.38 13.92 4.76
C ALA A 366 -18.28 13.66 3.71
N ARG A 367 -17.30 12.80 4.03
CA ARG A 367 -16.22 12.44 3.10
C ARG A 367 -16.69 11.59 1.91
N SER A 368 -17.76 10.82 2.06
CA SER A 368 -18.33 10.05 0.94
C SER A 368 -18.98 10.93 -0.13
N ILE A 369 -19.51 12.09 0.28
CA ILE A 369 -20.20 13.04 -0.61
C ILE A 369 -19.21 14.09 -1.14
N ILE A 370 -18.31 14.58 -0.28
CA ILE A 370 -17.32 15.58 -0.65
C ILE A 370 -15.93 14.97 -0.65
N GLN A 371 -15.41 14.76 -1.86
CA GLN A 371 -14.12 14.10 -2.11
C GLN A 371 -12.91 15.04 -2.10
N VAL A 372 -13.10 16.30 -1.68
CA VAL A 372 -12.02 17.28 -1.54
C VAL A 372 -11.70 17.53 -0.08
N PRO A 373 -10.45 17.87 0.27
CA PRO A 373 -10.12 18.33 1.62
C PRO A 373 -11.02 19.50 2.01
N PHE A 374 -11.56 19.49 3.22
CA PHE A 374 -12.42 20.57 3.72
C PHE A 374 -11.70 21.51 4.66
N PHE A 375 -10.81 20.95 5.48
CA PHE A 375 -10.10 21.71 6.49
C PHE A 375 -8.86 22.29 5.85
N THR A 376 -8.89 23.60 5.57
CA THR A 376 -7.73 24.30 4.99
C THR A 376 -6.65 24.56 6.05
N ARG A 377 -7.08 24.68 7.32
CA ARG A 377 -6.24 24.88 8.52
C ARG A 377 -6.75 24.03 9.68
N SER A 378 -5.90 23.81 10.68
CA SER A 378 -6.26 23.10 11.92
C SER A 378 -7.44 23.77 12.63
N SER A 379 -7.48 25.10 12.67
CA SER A 379 -8.59 25.87 13.25
C SER A 379 -9.95 25.63 12.57
N ASP A 380 -9.98 25.28 11.28
CA ASP A 380 -11.22 24.95 10.58
C ASP A 380 -11.81 23.63 11.12
N PHE A 381 -10.94 22.65 11.42
CA PHE A 381 -11.35 21.40 12.07
C PHE A 381 -11.82 21.64 13.52
N LEU A 382 -11.15 22.51 14.27
CA LEU A 382 -11.61 22.86 15.62
C LEU A 382 -12.97 23.57 15.60
N ASN A 383 -13.23 24.43 14.60
CA ASN A 383 -14.55 25.04 14.44
C ASN A 383 -15.63 24.01 14.11
N PHE A 384 -15.30 22.98 13.31
CA PHE A 384 -16.19 21.85 13.06
C PHE A 384 -16.55 21.10 14.36
N LEU A 385 -15.56 20.84 15.23
CA LEU A 385 -15.81 20.21 16.53
C LEU A 385 -16.70 21.08 17.45
N GLU A 386 -16.52 22.39 17.43
CA GLU A 386 -17.33 23.34 18.22
C GLU A 386 -18.67 23.70 17.57
N GLY A 387 -18.99 23.13 16.40
CA GLY A 387 -20.20 23.47 15.64
C GLY A 387 -20.27 24.94 15.21
N ARG A 388 -19.13 25.63 15.16
CA ARG A 388 -18.97 27.03 14.79
C ARG A 388 -18.63 27.17 13.30
N GLY A 389 -18.63 28.42 12.83
CA GLY A 389 -18.27 28.77 11.46
C GLY A 389 -19.42 29.45 10.70
N GLY A 390 -19.15 29.79 9.44
CA GLY A 390 -20.15 30.30 8.51
C GLY A 390 -20.87 29.17 7.75
N SER A 391 -21.78 29.53 6.86
CA SER A 391 -22.55 28.58 6.03
C SER A 391 -21.71 27.71 5.08
N ARG A 392 -20.45 28.08 4.85
CA ARG A 392 -19.49 27.30 4.05
C ARG A 392 -18.60 26.37 4.89
N ASP A 393 -18.64 26.48 6.22
CA ASP A 393 -17.92 25.55 7.10
C ASP A 393 -18.73 24.26 7.27
N LEU A 394 -18.03 23.14 7.49
CA LEU A 394 -18.60 21.80 7.36
C LEU A 394 -19.77 21.54 8.32
N TYR A 395 -19.64 21.88 9.60
CA TYR A 395 -20.69 21.58 10.58
C TYR A 395 -21.99 22.37 10.30
N PRO A 396 -21.97 23.71 10.13
CA PRO A 396 -23.16 24.45 9.73
C PRO A 396 -23.78 23.98 8.40
N MET A 397 -22.95 23.59 7.43
CA MET A 397 -23.42 23.04 6.15
C MET A 397 -24.18 21.73 6.35
N LEU A 398 -23.62 20.79 7.11
CA LEU A 398 -24.27 19.50 7.42
C LEU A 398 -25.55 19.71 8.23
N ARG A 399 -25.54 20.60 9.22
CA ARG A 399 -26.72 20.97 10.00
C ARG A 399 -27.83 21.55 9.12
N GLY A 400 -27.48 22.41 8.16
CA GLY A 400 -28.42 22.98 7.20
C GLY A 400 -29.02 21.92 6.25
N PHE A 401 -28.23 20.91 5.87
CA PHE A 401 -28.69 19.83 4.99
C PHE A 401 -29.54 18.77 5.73
N LEU A 402 -29.12 18.38 6.94
CA LEU A 402 -29.74 17.30 7.71
C LEU A 402 -30.92 17.77 8.58
N GLY A 403 -31.00 19.07 8.88
CA GLY A 403 -31.91 19.65 9.87
C GLY A 403 -31.24 19.79 11.24
N GLU A 404 -31.65 20.81 12.01
CA GLU A 404 -30.98 21.17 13.27
C GLU A 404 -31.05 20.10 14.36
N ASP A 405 -32.14 19.34 14.42
CA ASP A 405 -32.40 18.31 15.43
C ASP A 405 -32.11 16.89 14.92
N ASN A 406 -31.33 16.76 13.84
CA ASN A 406 -31.04 15.46 13.27
C ASN A 406 -30.19 14.61 14.23
N PRO A 407 -30.59 13.35 14.53
CA PRO A 407 -29.89 12.51 15.51
C PRO A 407 -28.47 12.10 15.07
N LEU A 408 -28.09 12.30 13.81
CA LEU A 408 -26.73 12.06 13.30
C LEU A 408 -25.75 13.20 13.64
N LEU A 409 -26.24 14.37 14.04
CA LEU A 409 -25.37 15.45 14.48
C LEU A 409 -24.82 15.11 15.87
N PHE A 410 -23.49 15.05 15.98
CA PHE A 410 -22.83 14.94 17.27
C PHE A 410 -22.94 16.26 18.03
N THR A 411 -22.94 16.19 19.35
CA THR A 411 -22.98 17.35 20.23
C THR A 411 -21.67 18.13 20.13
N PRO A 412 -21.70 19.42 19.74
CA PRO A 412 -20.49 20.22 19.66
C PRO A 412 -19.70 20.26 20.97
N VAL A 413 -18.39 20.13 20.88
CA VAL A 413 -17.51 20.17 22.05
C VAL A 413 -17.23 21.60 22.47
N THR A 414 -16.88 21.79 23.74
CA THR A 414 -16.33 23.05 24.25
C THR A 414 -14.83 22.91 24.39
N ILE A 415 -14.05 23.68 23.61
CA ILE A 415 -12.59 23.65 23.70
C ILE A 415 -12.11 24.73 24.69
N PRO A 416 -11.53 24.36 25.85
CA PRO A 416 -10.94 25.34 26.77
C PRO A 416 -9.81 26.14 26.10
N GLN A 417 -9.65 27.41 26.47
CA GLN A 417 -8.59 28.27 25.91
C GLN A 417 -7.19 27.68 26.13
N THR A 418 -6.97 27.03 27.28
CA THR A 418 -5.70 26.36 27.61
C THR A 418 -5.40 25.19 26.68
N ALA A 419 -6.41 24.42 26.27
CA ALA A 419 -6.26 23.27 25.39
C ALA A 419 -6.23 23.62 23.90
N ARG A 420 -6.74 24.81 23.51
CA ARG A 420 -6.85 25.20 22.10
C ARG A 420 -5.50 25.27 21.39
N ALA A 421 -4.47 25.81 22.05
CA ALA A 421 -3.13 25.90 21.46
C ALA A 421 -2.50 24.51 21.26
N ASP A 422 -2.79 23.56 22.16
CA ASP A 422 -2.31 22.19 22.05
C ASP A 422 -3.02 21.44 20.93
N LEU A 423 -4.35 21.59 20.84
CA LEU A 423 -5.15 21.06 19.73
C LEU A 423 -4.70 21.61 18.37
N ASP A 424 -4.49 22.92 18.25
CA ASP A 424 -4.07 23.53 16.98
C ASP A 424 -2.72 22.98 16.49
N ARG A 425 -1.76 22.78 17.41
CA ARG A 425 -0.45 22.16 17.13
C ARG A 425 -0.51 20.65 16.86
N SER A 426 -1.57 20.01 17.35
CA SER A 426 -1.78 18.56 17.24
C SER A 426 -2.37 18.11 15.91
N PHE A 427 -2.84 19.06 15.09
CA PHE A 427 -3.35 18.80 13.74
C PHE A 427 -2.54 19.55 12.67
N VAL A 428 -2.47 18.97 11.47
CA VAL A 428 -1.82 19.58 10.29
C VAL A 428 -2.64 19.30 9.05
N THR A 429 -2.74 20.23 8.10
CA THR A 429 -3.50 20.03 6.85
C THR A 429 -2.60 19.69 5.66
N ALA A 430 -1.42 19.14 5.94
CA ALA A 430 -0.39 18.77 4.98
C ALA A 430 0.24 17.44 5.38
N ALA A 431 0.62 16.62 4.41
CA ALA A 431 1.33 15.37 4.61
C ALA A 431 2.80 15.52 4.19
N ARG A 432 3.70 15.12 5.10
CA ARG A 432 5.15 15.20 4.90
C ARG A 432 5.84 13.85 4.96
N ILE A 433 5.16 12.80 5.36
CA ILE A 433 5.68 11.42 5.35
C ILE A 433 4.61 10.56 4.73
N LEU A 434 4.95 9.85 3.66
CA LEU A 434 4.03 9.03 2.88
C LEU A 434 4.51 7.60 2.87
N THR A 435 3.62 6.64 3.11
CA THR A 435 3.86 5.26 2.72
C THR A 435 3.40 5.07 1.29
N ILE A 436 4.26 4.50 0.46
CA ILE A 436 3.98 4.14 -0.93
C ILE A 436 4.28 2.66 -1.10
N ARG A 437 3.23 1.90 -1.36
CA ARG A 437 3.29 0.48 -1.72
C ARG A 437 2.96 0.34 -3.20
N VAL A 438 3.84 -0.31 -3.95
CA VAL A 438 3.61 -0.58 -5.37
C VAL A 438 3.77 -2.05 -5.64
N THR A 439 2.75 -2.67 -6.23
CA THR A 439 2.83 -4.05 -6.66
C THR A 439 2.94 -4.12 -8.17
N GLY A 440 4.10 -4.54 -8.65
CA GLY A 440 4.33 -4.81 -10.07
C GLY A 440 3.99 -6.25 -10.42
N SER A 441 3.50 -6.48 -11.64
CA SER A 441 3.19 -7.82 -12.14
C SER A 441 3.52 -7.95 -13.63
N SER A 442 4.00 -9.14 -14.02
CA SER A 442 4.23 -9.53 -15.41
C SER A 442 4.09 -11.05 -15.50
N GLY A 443 3.31 -11.55 -16.46
CA GLY A 443 2.99 -12.98 -16.52
C GLY A 443 2.37 -13.48 -15.22
N ARG A 444 3.05 -14.41 -14.54
CA ARG A 444 2.67 -14.92 -13.20
C ARG A 444 3.50 -14.32 -12.06
N ALA A 445 4.52 -13.53 -12.36
CA ALA A 445 5.37 -12.93 -11.36
C ALA A 445 4.70 -11.67 -10.78
N ARG A 446 4.84 -11.50 -9.46
CA ARG A 446 4.36 -10.35 -8.71
C ARG A 446 5.47 -9.95 -7.74
N VAL A 447 5.85 -8.68 -7.76
CA VAL A 447 6.88 -8.11 -6.87
C VAL A 447 6.29 -6.90 -6.20
N ARG A 448 6.43 -6.79 -4.88
CA ARG A 448 5.90 -5.67 -4.11
C ARG A 448 7.03 -4.84 -3.56
N LEU A 449 6.93 -3.53 -3.74
CA LEU A 449 7.78 -2.54 -3.10
C LEU A 449 7.01 -1.89 -1.96
N ASN A 450 7.58 -1.89 -0.77
CA ASN A 450 7.07 -1.19 0.40
C ASN A 450 8.06 -0.08 0.77
N THR A 451 7.62 1.18 0.72
CA THR A 451 8.50 2.32 0.95
C THR A 451 7.85 3.35 1.86
N VAL A 452 8.65 3.98 2.72
CA VAL A 452 8.26 5.18 3.45
C VAL A 452 9.12 6.34 2.97
N MET A 453 8.45 7.37 2.49
CA MET A 453 9.03 8.54 1.88
C MET A 453 8.87 9.73 2.79
N ASN A 454 9.99 10.35 3.13
CA ASN A 454 10.02 11.59 3.88
C ASN A 454 10.06 12.76 2.88
N PHE A 455 9.27 13.80 3.15
CA PHE A 455 9.21 15.10 2.49
C PHE A 455 9.31 16.23 3.55
N HIS A 456 9.67 15.91 4.79
CA HIS A 456 9.73 16.83 5.91
C HIS A 456 11.07 17.59 5.94
N ASP A 457 11.01 18.93 5.94
CA ASP A 457 12.19 19.80 5.85
C ASP A 457 13.19 19.67 7.00
N ARG A 458 12.76 19.16 8.17
CA ARG A 458 13.66 18.84 9.29
C ARG A 458 14.60 17.66 9.00
N TRP A 459 14.28 16.83 8.03
CA TRP A 459 15.13 15.73 7.62
C TRP A 459 16.04 16.19 6.48
N THR A 460 17.17 16.79 6.83
CA THR A 460 18.18 17.19 5.85
C THR A 460 19.05 15.97 5.51
N PRO A 461 19.17 15.55 4.23
CA PRO A 461 20.05 14.45 3.86
C PRO A 461 21.51 14.74 4.24
N PRO A 462 22.30 13.68 4.56
CA PRO A 462 23.73 13.84 4.75
C PRO A 462 24.41 14.32 3.45
N PRO A 463 25.60 14.97 3.54
CA PRO A 463 26.36 15.42 2.37
C PRO A 463 26.56 14.33 1.31
N PRO A 464 26.63 14.66 0.00
CA PRO A 464 26.82 16.00 -0.58
C PRO A 464 25.53 16.80 -0.79
N ASN A 465 24.36 16.22 -0.49
CA ASN A 465 23.05 16.89 -0.62
C ASN A 465 22.70 17.75 0.60
N GLY A 466 23.69 18.17 1.40
CA GLY A 466 23.47 19.01 2.57
C GLY A 466 22.75 20.30 2.16
N GLY A 467 21.48 20.45 2.58
CA GLY A 467 20.60 21.51 2.10
C GLY A 467 19.11 21.15 2.17
N SER A 468 18.29 21.93 1.44
CA SER A 468 16.82 21.83 1.39
C SER A 468 16.33 20.44 0.95
N MET A 469 15.19 20.01 1.48
CA MET A 469 14.56 18.74 1.14
C MET A 469 14.35 18.60 -0.39
N PRO A 470 14.78 17.49 -1.03
CA PRO A 470 14.52 17.24 -2.44
C PRO A 470 13.02 17.17 -2.72
N GLY A 471 12.58 17.77 -3.83
CA GLY A 471 11.17 17.75 -4.21
C GLY A 471 10.61 16.33 -4.45
N LEU A 472 11.47 15.35 -4.76
CA LEU A 472 11.11 13.95 -4.94
C LEU A 472 11.08 13.13 -3.63
N GLY A 473 11.29 13.78 -2.49
CA GLY A 473 11.40 13.15 -1.19
C GLY A 473 12.61 12.23 -1.06
N ILE A 474 12.78 11.66 0.12
CA ILE A 474 13.89 10.74 0.43
C ILE A 474 13.35 9.48 1.09
N PHE A 475 13.97 8.34 0.78
CA PHE A 475 13.64 7.06 1.37
C PHE A 475 14.05 7.04 2.85
N HIS A 476 13.06 6.83 3.70
CA HIS A 476 13.26 6.48 5.10
C HIS A 476 13.26 4.96 5.27
N TYR A 477 12.43 4.26 4.49
CA TYR A 477 12.34 2.81 4.42
C TYR A 477 12.17 2.35 2.97
N TYR A 478 12.82 1.24 2.60
CA TYR A 478 12.69 0.62 1.29
C TYR A 478 12.85 -0.90 1.42
N ARG A 479 11.81 -1.64 1.05
CA ARG A 479 11.81 -3.11 1.04
C ARG A 479 11.19 -3.65 -0.24
N VAL A 480 11.78 -4.73 -0.74
CA VAL A 480 11.28 -5.53 -1.86
C VAL A 480 10.79 -6.86 -1.28
N ASP A 481 9.54 -7.21 -1.56
CA ASP A 481 8.86 -8.44 -1.14
C ASP A 481 8.43 -9.28 -2.35
#